data_AF-A0A976H3Y3-F1
#
_entry.id   AF-A0A976H3Y3-F1
#
_cell.length_a   1.000
_cell.length_b   1.000
_cell.length_c   1.000
_cell.angle_alpha   90.00
_cell.angle_beta   90.00
_cell.angle_gamma   90.00
#
_symmetry.space_group_name_H-M   'P 1'
#
loop_
_entity.id
_entity.type
_entity.pdbx_description
1 polymer ?
#
loop_
_entity_poly.entity_id
_entity_poly.type
_entity_poly.pdbx_seq_one_letter_code
_entity_poly.pdbx_strand_id
1 'polypeptide(L)'
;NLVGHAWRTYSAGQRLLCGAKMPEGLVENDFFPEPIITPSTKADQGHDEDISPAEIIQRGLATEKEWEDLAVLAKKLFKRGVELAAERGLILADTKYEFGKIGEVIYLMDEIHTPDSSRYFYADGFAERQAKGEKQKQLSKEFVREWLMENGFMGKAGQVVPEMSTDWIQTISQRYIELFEKVTGSIFIPDNSSAAQVEEAVVHQLIAMGIQP
;
A
#
# COMPACT_ATOMS: atom_id res chain seq x y z
N ASN A 1 -2.34 -7.32 -8.90
CA ASN A 1 -3.59 -8.08 -9.13
C ASN A 1 -4.76 -7.12 -9.33
N LEU A 2 -5.86 -7.58 -9.90
CA LEU A 2 -7.11 -6.84 -10.04
C LEU A 2 -7.86 -6.84 -8.69
N VAL A 3 -7.54 -5.87 -7.83
CA VAL A 3 -8.06 -5.81 -6.46
C VAL A 3 -8.49 -4.39 -6.10
N GLY A 4 -9.18 -4.22 -4.97
CA GLY A 4 -9.48 -2.91 -4.40
C GLY A 4 -10.17 -1.96 -5.38
N HIS A 5 -9.59 -0.77 -5.57
CA HIS A 5 -10.13 0.23 -6.49
C HIS A 5 -10.15 -0.26 -7.95
N ALA A 6 -9.10 -0.95 -8.40
CA ALA A 6 -9.05 -1.50 -9.75
C ALA A 6 -10.18 -2.50 -10.01
N TRP A 7 -10.48 -3.37 -9.04
CA TRP A 7 -11.62 -4.28 -9.14
C TRP A 7 -12.97 -3.55 -9.20
N ARG A 8 -13.20 -2.56 -8.32
CA ARG A 8 -14.46 -1.78 -8.34
C ARG A 8 -14.68 -1.07 -9.68
N THR A 9 -13.63 -0.49 -10.24
CA THR A 9 -13.66 0.14 -11.57
C THR A 9 -13.96 -0.88 -12.67
N TYR A 10 -13.32 -2.04 -12.62
CA TYR A 10 -13.49 -3.10 -13.60
C TYR A 10 -14.90 -3.73 -13.57
N SER A 11 -15.41 -4.01 -12.37
CA SER A 11 -16.73 -4.61 -12.17
C SER A 11 -17.87 -3.66 -12.52
N ALA A 12 -17.62 -2.34 -12.48
CA ALA A 12 -18.52 -1.31 -13.02
C ALA A 12 -18.52 -1.23 -14.56
N GLY A 13 -17.77 -2.11 -15.25
CA GLY A 13 -17.71 -2.19 -16.71
C GLY A 13 -16.63 -1.31 -17.36
N GLN A 14 -15.79 -0.64 -16.58
CA GLN A 14 -14.69 0.16 -17.13
C GLN A 14 -13.46 -0.72 -17.41
N ARG A 15 -12.67 -0.33 -18.40
CA ARG A 15 -11.43 -1.03 -18.83
C ARG A 15 -10.22 -0.13 -18.88
N LEU A 16 -10.37 1.10 -18.39
CA LEU A 16 -9.31 2.08 -18.31
C LEU A 16 -9.29 2.60 -16.87
N LEU A 17 -8.12 2.60 -16.24
CA LEU A 17 -7.91 3.16 -14.92
C LEU A 17 -6.62 3.98 -14.96
N CYS A 18 -6.72 5.28 -14.65
CA CYS A 18 -5.60 6.22 -14.74
C CYS A 18 -4.86 6.18 -16.10
N GLY A 19 -5.59 5.92 -17.20
CA GLY A 19 -5.01 5.75 -18.54
C GLY A 19 -4.40 4.37 -18.82
N ALA A 20 -4.28 3.47 -17.83
CA ALA A 20 -3.84 2.10 -18.02
C ALA A 20 -5.01 1.20 -18.45
N LYS A 21 -4.80 0.38 -19.48
CA LYS A 21 -5.81 -0.58 -19.97
C LYS A 21 -5.83 -1.82 -19.09
N MET A 22 -7.02 -2.27 -18.72
CA MET A 22 -7.26 -3.54 -18.05
C MET A 22 -7.82 -4.55 -19.06
N PRO A 23 -7.17 -5.72 -19.26
CA PRO A 23 -7.63 -6.74 -20.20
C PRO A 23 -9.05 -7.23 -19.93
N GLU A 24 -9.74 -7.69 -20.98
CA GLU A 24 -11.04 -8.34 -20.86
C GLU A 24 -10.93 -9.73 -20.19
N GLY A 25 -12.06 -10.18 -19.63
CA GLY A 25 -12.20 -11.54 -19.09
C GLY A 25 -11.54 -11.78 -17.73
N LEU A 26 -11.06 -10.74 -17.07
CA LEU A 26 -10.50 -10.84 -15.72
C LEU A 26 -11.62 -10.93 -14.66
N VAL A 27 -11.34 -11.64 -13.59
CA VAL A 27 -12.17 -11.69 -12.38
C VAL A 27 -11.39 -11.13 -11.17
N GLU A 28 -12.09 -10.86 -10.06
CA GLU A 28 -11.49 -10.31 -8.85
C GLU A 28 -10.27 -11.12 -8.40
N ASN A 29 -9.18 -10.44 -8.05
CA ASN A 29 -7.87 -10.97 -7.66
C ASN A 29 -6.99 -11.54 -8.79
N ASP A 30 -7.45 -11.56 -10.04
CA ASP A 30 -6.60 -12.04 -11.14
C ASP A 30 -5.29 -11.25 -11.26
N PHE A 31 -4.25 -11.94 -11.74
CA PHE A 31 -3.01 -11.29 -12.10
C PHE A 31 -3.20 -10.48 -13.38
N PHE A 32 -2.67 -9.26 -13.41
CA PHE A 32 -2.51 -8.57 -14.69
C PHE A 32 -1.37 -9.23 -15.48
N PRO A 33 -1.43 -9.26 -16.83
CA PRO A 33 -0.31 -9.73 -17.66
C PRO A 33 0.98 -8.96 -17.37
N GLU A 34 0.85 -7.66 -17.13
CA GLU A 34 1.93 -6.80 -16.64
C GLU A 34 1.39 -5.87 -15.53
N PRO A 35 2.21 -5.49 -14.53
CA PRO A 35 1.80 -4.50 -13.54
C PRO A 35 1.42 -3.17 -14.20
N ILE A 36 0.25 -2.67 -13.86
CA ILE A 36 -0.21 -1.34 -14.25
C ILE A 36 0.16 -0.31 -13.18
N ILE A 37 0.36 0.94 -13.59
CA ILE A 37 0.57 2.06 -12.68
C ILE A 37 -0.69 2.91 -12.68
N THR A 38 -1.25 3.13 -11.49
CA THR A 38 -2.49 3.88 -11.29
C THR A 38 -2.20 5.05 -10.36
N PRO A 39 -1.58 6.14 -10.86
CA PRO A 39 -1.19 7.25 -10.01
C PRO A 39 -2.43 8.01 -9.53
N SER A 40 -2.28 8.63 -8.35
CA SER A 40 -3.25 9.52 -7.75
C SER A 40 -2.58 10.81 -7.27
N THR A 41 -3.34 11.89 -7.18
CA THR A 41 -2.91 13.12 -6.52
C THR A 41 -3.10 12.99 -5.02
N LYS A 42 -2.24 13.65 -4.24
CA LYS A 42 -2.39 13.75 -2.78
C LYS A 42 -3.33 14.91 -2.48
N ALA A 43 -4.48 14.64 -1.87
CA ALA A 43 -5.42 15.68 -1.48
C ALA A 43 -5.06 16.25 -0.09
N ASP A 44 -5.02 17.58 0.06
CA ASP A 44 -4.81 18.23 1.37
C ASP A 44 -5.96 17.91 2.35
N GLN A 45 -7.17 17.72 1.82
CA GLN A 45 -8.35 17.22 2.54
C GLN A 45 -9.18 16.35 1.60
N GLY A 46 -9.58 15.17 2.05
CA GLY A 46 -10.40 14.23 1.26
C GLY A 46 -9.65 12.96 0.85
N HIS A 47 -10.10 12.31 -0.22
CA HIS A 47 -9.47 11.13 -0.79
C HIS A 47 -8.56 11.53 -1.96
N ASP A 48 -7.46 10.79 -2.13
CA ASP A 48 -6.60 10.91 -3.31
C ASP A 48 -7.41 10.70 -4.60
N GLU A 49 -7.15 11.51 -5.62
CA GLU A 49 -7.88 11.45 -6.90
C GLU A 49 -7.04 10.75 -7.97
N ASP A 50 -7.64 9.82 -8.71
CA ASP A 50 -7.00 9.20 -9.86
C ASP A 50 -6.58 10.25 -10.92
N ILE A 51 -5.38 10.11 -11.46
CA ILE A 51 -4.88 10.97 -12.53
C ILE A 51 -4.20 10.13 -13.61
N SER A 52 -4.29 10.51 -14.88
CA SER A 52 -3.53 9.83 -15.93
C SER A 52 -2.12 10.39 -16.09
N PRO A 53 -1.15 9.62 -16.63
CA PRO A 53 0.16 10.13 -17.00
C PRO A 53 0.13 11.38 -17.90
N ALA A 54 -0.81 11.40 -18.86
CA ALA A 54 -1.00 12.54 -19.74
C ALA A 54 -1.42 13.79 -18.97
N GLU A 55 -2.31 13.66 -17.99
CA GLU A 55 -2.73 14.76 -17.13
C GLU A 55 -1.63 15.21 -16.17
N ILE A 56 -0.81 14.30 -15.64
CA ILE A 56 0.37 14.65 -14.81
C ILE A 56 1.27 15.61 -15.57
N ILE A 57 1.57 15.30 -16.84
CA ILE A 57 2.42 16.13 -17.70
C ILE A 57 1.70 17.43 -18.07
N GLN A 58 0.43 17.36 -18.47
CA GLN A 58 -0.36 18.53 -18.87
C GLN A 58 -0.50 19.55 -17.74
N ARG A 59 -0.65 19.09 -16.50
CA ARG A 59 -0.77 19.94 -15.30
C ARG A 59 0.59 20.41 -14.77
N GLY A 60 1.69 19.97 -15.37
CA GLY A 60 3.05 20.32 -14.93
C GLY A 60 3.43 19.73 -13.58
N LEU A 61 2.79 18.63 -13.16
CA LEU A 61 3.10 17.95 -11.90
C LEU A 61 4.42 17.17 -11.99
N ALA A 62 4.75 16.69 -13.19
CA ALA A 62 6.05 16.15 -13.55
C ALA A 62 6.30 16.39 -15.04
N THR A 63 7.57 16.49 -15.43
CA THR A 63 7.98 16.42 -16.83
C THR A 63 7.80 15.00 -17.37
N GLU A 64 7.78 14.84 -18.70
CA GLU A 64 7.72 13.52 -19.34
C GLU A 64 8.86 12.60 -18.88
N LYS A 65 10.08 13.14 -18.82
CA LYS A 65 11.25 12.40 -18.32
C LYS A 65 11.08 11.97 -16.86
N GLU A 66 10.64 12.88 -15.98
CA GLU A 66 10.45 12.54 -14.57
C GLU A 66 9.37 11.46 -14.40
N TRP A 67 8.28 11.53 -15.17
CA TRP A 67 7.26 10.49 -15.16
C TRP A 67 7.81 9.12 -15.61
N GLU A 68 8.62 9.09 -16.68
CA GLU A 68 9.28 7.86 -17.13
C GLU A 68 10.18 7.26 -16.04
N ASP A 69 11.02 8.09 -15.40
CA ASP A 69 11.91 7.67 -14.32
C ASP A 69 11.10 7.11 -13.13
N LEU A 70 10.03 7.81 -12.71
CA LEU A 70 9.12 7.36 -11.65
C LEU A 70 8.47 6.02 -12.00
N ALA A 71 7.98 5.87 -13.23
CA ALA A 71 7.33 4.65 -13.68
C ALA A 71 8.30 3.45 -13.69
N VAL A 72 9.55 3.67 -14.12
CA VAL A 72 10.60 2.65 -14.09
C VAL A 72 10.95 2.26 -12.65
N LEU A 73 11.12 3.25 -11.76
CA LEU A 73 11.45 3.01 -10.35
C LEU A 73 10.33 2.25 -9.64
N ALA A 74 9.07 2.69 -9.79
CA ALA A 74 7.91 2.02 -9.20
C ALA A 74 7.78 0.55 -9.66
N LYS A 75 7.94 0.29 -10.97
CA LYS A 75 7.90 -1.09 -11.51
C LYS A 75 9.05 -1.95 -10.98
N LYS A 76 10.27 -1.40 -10.86
CA LYS A 76 11.43 -2.11 -10.30
C LYS A 76 11.21 -2.48 -8.83
N LEU A 77 10.75 -1.51 -8.03
CA LEU A 77 10.42 -1.75 -6.62
C LEU A 77 9.31 -2.80 -6.48
N PHE A 78 8.24 -2.69 -7.29
CA PHE A 78 7.14 -3.64 -7.25
C PHE A 78 7.59 -5.05 -7.61
N LYS A 79 8.38 -5.18 -8.69
CA LYS A 79 8.97 -6.47 -9.08
C LYS A 79 9.79 -7.08 -7.94
N ARG A 80 10.65 -6.29 -7.29
CA ARG A 80 11.46 -6.77 -6.17
C ARG A 80 10.59 -7.21 -4.99
N GLY A 81 9.53 -6.47 -4.69
CA GLY A 81 8.55 -6.83 -3.66
C GLY A 81 7.83 -8.15 -3.97
N VAL A 82 7.44 -8.37 -5.23
CA VAL A 82 6.83 -9.63 -5.68
C VAL A 82 7.79 -10.81 -5.50
N GLU A 83 9.06 -10.66 -5.88
CA GLU A 83 10.09 -11.69 -5.70
C GLU A 83 10.25 -12.07 -4.22
N LEU A 84 10.41 -11.06 -3.35
CA LEU A 84 10.56 -11.26 -1.90
C LEU A 84 9.32 -11.90 -1.27
N ALA A 85 8.12 -11.46 -1.65
CA ALA A 85 6.87 -12.03 -1.17
C ALA A 85 6.76 -13.52 -1.57
N ALA A 86 7.11 -13.84 -2.82
CA ALA A 86 7.04 -15.21 -3.33
C ALA A 86 7.98 -16.16 -2.56
N GLU A 87 9.20 -15.71 -2.24
CA GLU A 87 10.15 -16.47 -1.39
C GLU A 87 9.62 -16.78 0.02
N ARG A 88 8.53 -16.12 0.42
CA ARG A 88 7.91 -16.23 1.75
C ARG A 88 6.48 -16.79 1.70
N GLY A 89 6.06 -17.32 0.55
CA GLY A 89 4.72 -17.90 0.37
C GLY A 89 3.60 -16.86 0.34
N LEU A 90 3.93 -15.63 -0.04
CA LEU A 90 3.00 -14.51 -0.17
C LEU A 90 2.91 -14.04 -1.64
N ILE A 91 1.81 -13.37 -1.96
CA ILE A 91 1.57 -12.67 -3.22
C ILE A 91 1.40 -11.19 -2.90
N LEU A 92 2.30 -10.34 -3.39
CA LEU A 92 2.12 -8.88 -3.33
C LEU A 92 1.11 -8.46 -4.41
N ALA A 93 -0.12 -8.16 -3.99
CA ALA A 93 -1.23 -7.87 -4.89
C ALA A 93 -1.17 -6.44 -5.45
N ASP A 94 -0.90 -5.46 -4.59
CA ASP A 94 -0.67 -4.06 -4.94
C ASP A 94 0.14 -3.34 -3.84
N THR A 95 0.65 -2.15 -4.16
CA THR A 95 1.33 -1.26 -3.21
C THR A 95 1.24 0.19 -3.67
N LYS A 96 1.35 1.12 -2.73
CA LYS A 96 1.59 2.55 -2.98
C LYS A 96 3.08 2.86 -2.79
N TYR A 97 3.60 3.80 -3.58
CA TYR A 97 4.92 4.40 -3.39
C TYR A 97 4.80 5.92 -3.38
N GLU A 98 5.54 6.58 -2.50
CA GLU A 98 5.69 8.03 -2.53
C GLU A 98 7.13 8.38 -2.93
N PHE A 99 7.27 9.35 -3.82
CA PHE A 99 8.55 9.85 -4.28
C PHE A 99 8.63 11.36 -4.07
N GLY A 100 9.81 11.83 -3.69
CA GLY A 100 10.16 13.24 -3.65
C GLY A 100 11.33 13.52 -4.59
N LYS A 101 11.68 14.79 -4.76
CA LYS A 101 12.88 15.19 -5.50
C LYS A 101 13.64 16.31 -4.81
N ILE A 102 14.97 16.26 -4.94
CA ILE A 102 15.88 17.35 -4.57
C ILE A 102 16.70 17.68 -5.81
N GLY A 103 16.46 18.85 -6.40
CA GLY A 103 16.93 19.14 -7.76
C GLY A 103 16.34 18.14 -8.76
N GLU A 104 17.22 17.50 -9.53
CA GLU A 104 16.87 16.49 -10.55
C GLU A 104 16.88 15.05 -10.03
N VAL A 105 17.21 14.83 -8.74
CA VAL A 105 17.33 13.49 -8.16
C VAL A 105 16.02 13.09 -7.50
N ILE A 106 15.47 11.96 -7.93
CA ILE A 106 14.26 11.34 -7.36
C ILE A 106 14.66 10.47 -6.17
N TYR A 107 13.94 10.65 -5.06
CA TYR A 107 14.10 9.88 -3.82
C TYR A 107 12.82 9.11 -3.55
N LEU A 108 12.97 7.83 -3.22
CA LEU A 108 11.92 7.07 -2.57
C LEU A 108 11.71 7.63 -1.16
N MET A 109 10.45 7.85 -0.80
CA MET A 109 10.04 8.35 0.51
C MET A 109 9.00 7.41 1.13
N ASP A 110 8.53 7.80 2.32
CA ASP A 110 7.48 7.11 3.06
C ASP A 110 7.83 5.64 3.34
N GLU A 111 6.84 4.86 3.75
CA GLU A 111 6.95 3.43 3.93
C GLU A 111 6.83 2.64 2.61
N ILE A 112 7.42 1.45 2.57
CA ILE A 112 7.32 0.52 1.44
C ILE A 112 6.98 -0.88 1.90
N HIS A 113 6.12 -1.56 1.15
CA HIS A 113 5.87 -3.00 1.32
C HIS A 113 5.34 -3.40 2.71
N THR A 114 4.74 -2.45 3.43
CA THR A 114 4.12 -2.63 4.75
C THR A 114 2.66 -3.08 4.63
N PRO A 115 1.99 -3.52 5.73
CA PRO A 115 0.55 -3.86 5.69
C PRO A 115 -0.34 -2.67 5.30
N ASP A 116 0.21 -1.47 5.34
CA ASP A 116 -0.49 -0.20 5.27
C ASP A 116 -0.47 0.36 3.86
N SER A 117 0.71 0.28 3.24
CA SER A 117 0.96 0.64 1.86
C SER A 117 0.60 -0.46 0.87
N SER A 118 0.50 -1.73 1.31
CA SER A 118 0.41 -2.91 0.43
C SER A 118 -0.67 -3.91 0.83
N ARG A 119 -1.16 -4.66 -0.17
CA ARG A 119 -1.98 -5.85 0.04
C ARG A 119 -1.19 -7.12 -0.25
N TYR A 120 -1.13 -8.01 0.72
CA TYR A 120 -0.56 -9.35 0.54
C TYR A 120 -1.64 -10.42 0.60
N PHE A 121 -1.55 -11.43 -0.26
CA PHE A 121 -2.29 -12.68 -0.13
C PHE A 121 -1.38 -13.82 0.28
N TYR A 122 -1.92 -14.81 0.98
CA TYR A 122 -1.22 -16.09 1.12
C TYR A 122 -1.29 -16.83 -0.22
N ALA A 123 -0.13 -17.29 -0.71
CA ALA A 123 -0.06 -18.09 -1.92
C ALA A 123 -0.75 -19.46 -1.73
N ASP A 124 -0.61 -20.03 -0.52
CA ASP A 124 -1.25 -21.30 -0.16
C ASP A 124 -2.79 -21.20 -0.22
N GLY A 125 -3.39 -22.09 -1.01
CA GLY A 125 -4.82 -22.11 -1.31
C GLY A 125 -5.35 -20.95 -2.16
N PHE A 126 -4.51 -20.05 -2.69
CA PHE A 126 -4.96 -18.90 -3.50
C PHE A 126 -5.77 -19.34 -4.72
N ALA A 127 -5.21 -20.28 -5.51
CA ALA A 127 -5.83 -20.77 -6.74
C ALA A 127 -7.14 -21.53 -6.47
N GLU A 128 -7.22 -22.27 -5.37
CA GLU A 128 -8.46 -22.97 -4.98
C GLU A 128 -9.57 -21.98 -4.64
N ARG A 129 -9.27 -20.98 -3.80
CA ARG A 129 -10.22 -19.91 -3.46
C ARG A 129 -10.65 -19.14 -4.70
N GLN A 130 -9.71 -18.86 -5.61
CA GLN A 130 -9.97 -18.18 -6.87
C GLN A 130 -10.98 -18.98 -7.72
N ALA A 131 -10.76 -20.29 -7.88
CA ALA A 131 -11.64 -21.16 -8.66
C ALA A 131 -13.04 -21.29 -8.06
N LYS A 132 -13.18 -21.15 -6.74
CA LYS A 132 -14.46 -21.20 -6.03
C LYS A 132 -15.15 -19.84 -5.89
N GLY A 133 -14.49 -18.73 -6.28
CA GLY A 133 -14.99 -17.37 -6.03
C GLY A 133 -15.03 -16.99 -4.55
N GLU A 134 -14.15 -17.59 -3.73
CA GLU A 134 -14.04 -17.31 -2.31
C GLU A 134 -13.13 -16.09 -2.04
N LYS A 135 -13.38 -15.38 -0.92
CA LYS A 135 -12.51 -14.28 -0.49
C LYS A 135 -11.09 -14.78 -0.25
N GLN A 136 -10.10 -14.06 -0.79
CA GLN A 136 -8.69 -14.39 -0.57
C GLN A 136 -8.27 -14.14 0.87
N LYS A 137 -7.42 -15.02 1.40
CA LYS A 137 -6.77 -14.80 2.70
C LYS A 137 -5.70 -13.72 2.52
N GLN A 138 -5.88 -12.59 3.20
CA GLN A 138 -5.02 -11.42 3.06
C GLN A 138 -4.34 -11.00 4.36
N LEU A 139 -3.13 -10.44 4.22
CA LEU A 139 -2.41 -9.68 5.23
C LEU A 139 -2.33 -8.23 4.72
N SER A 140 -3.25 -7.40 5.20
CA SER A 140 -3.35 -5.99 4.84
C SER A 140 -4.15 -5.26 5.91
N LYS A 141 -4.15 -3.92 5.90
CA LYS A 141 -5.01 -3.08 6.75
C LYS A 141 -6.53 -3.25 6.53
N GLU A 142 -6.96 -4.01 5.53
CA GLU A 142 -8.40 -4.13 5.19
C GLU A 142 -9.24 -4.67 6.35
N PHE A 143 -8.72 -5.56 7.19
CA PHE A 143 -9.49 -6.06 8.35
C PHE A 143 -9.80 -4.97 9.38
N VAL A 144 -8.91 -3.97 9.52
CA VAL A 144 -9.15 -2.80 10.38
C VAL A 144 -10.24 -1.93 9.76
N ARG A 145 -10.21 -1.76 8.43
CA ARG A 145 -11.25 -1.01 7.70
C ARG A 145 -12.61 -1.69 7.81
N GLU A 146 -12.67 -3.01 7.62
CA GLU A 146 -13.89 -3.81 7.78
C GLU A 146 -14.45 -3.66 9.20
N TRP A 147 -13.61 -3.80 10.23
CA TRP A 147 -14.03 -3.61 11.63
C TRP A 147 -14.52 -2.19 11.91
N LEU A 148 -13.85 -1.15 11.40
CA LEU A 148 -14.30 0.24 11.56
C LEU A 148 -15.68 0.44 10.92
N MET A 149 -15.91 -0.09 9.71
CA MET A 149 -17.19 -0.01 9.01
C MET A 149 -18.30 -0.74 9.77
N GLU A 150 -18.02 -1.95 10.28
CA GLU A 150 -18.96 -2.73 11.11
C GLU A 150 -19.34 -2.00 12.41
N ASN A 151 -18.42 -1.18 12.94
CA ASN A 151 -18.62 -0.35 14.12
C ASN A 151 -19.06 1.10 13.78
N GLY A 152 -19.59 1.31 12.56
CA GLY A 152 -20.24 2.56 12.18
C GLY A 152 -19.29 3.72 11.83
N PHE A 153 -18.01 3.45 11.63
CA PHE A 153 -17.00 4.45 11.29
C PHE A 153 -16.51 4.28 9.85
N MET A 154 -16.73 5.33 9.05
CA MET A 154 -16.27 5.45 7.66
C MET A 154 -15.50 6.76 7.43
N GLY A 155 -15.11 7.47 8.51
CA GLY A 155 -14.43 8.76 8.43
C GLY A 155 -15.32 9.93 7.98
N LYS A 156 -16.65 9.81 8.09
CA LYS A 156 -17.58 10.89 7.73
C LYS A 156 -17.70 11.91 8.87
N ALA A 157 -17.98 13.17 8.53
CA ALA A 157 -18.19 14.23 9.50
C ALA A 157 -19.25 13.84 10.55
N GLY A 158 -18.93 14.05 11.82
CA GLY A 158 -19.81 13.73 12.96
C GLY A 158 -19.75 12.26 13.43
N GLN A 159 -19.00 11.39 12.76
CA GLN A 159 -18.73 10.04 13.28
C GLN A 159 -17.66 10.07 14.36
N VAL A 160 -17.84 9.21 15.37
CA VAL A 160 -16.86 8.99 16.45
C VAL A 160 -16.09 7.71 16.13
N VAL A 161 -14.77 7.75 16.28
CA VAL A 161 -13.94 6.54 16.15
C VAL A 161 -14.35 5.56 17.26
N PRO A 162 -14.75 4.32 16.93
CA PRO A 162 -15.12 3.33 17.94
C PRO A 162 -13.90 3.00 18.82
N GLU A 163 -14.16 2.84 20.11
CA GLU A 163 -13.13 2.45 21.06
C GLU A 163 -12.62 1.04 20.72
N MET A 164 -11.30 0.89 20.58
CA MET A 164 -10.68 -0.41 20.37
C MET A 164 -10.38 -1.03 21.72
N SER A 165 -10.96 -2.21 21.98
CA SER A 165 -10.62 -2.99 23.17
C SER A 165 -9.16 -3.44 23.14
N THR A 166 -8.59 -3.71 24.31
CA THR A 166 -7.21 -4.22 24.41
C THR A 166 -7.02 -5.51 23.61
N ASP A 167 -7.98 -6.42 23.62
CA ASP A 167 -7.93 -7.67 22.84
C ASP A 167 -7.92 -7.41 21.33
N TRP A 168 -8.67 -6.40 20.88
CA TRP A 168 -8.68 -6.00 19.48
C TRP A 168 -7.35 -5.36 19.07
N ILE A 169 -6.79 -4.50 19.92
CA ILE A 169 -5.47 -3.91 19.72
C ILE A 169 -4.42 -5.02 19.60
N GLN A 170 -4.43 -6.01 20.51
CA GLN A 170 -3.52 -7.16 20.44
C GLN A 170 -3.68 -7.97 19.14
N THR A 171 -4.93 -8.17 18.70
CA THR A 171 -5.22 -8.86 17.43
C THR A 171 -4.65 -8.09 16.24
N ILE A 172 -4.80 -6.76 16.23
CA ILE A 172 -4.19 -5.89 15.21
C ILE A 172 -2.67 -6.04 15.25
N SER A 173 -2.05 -5.84 16.42
CA SER A 173 -0.60 -5.92 16.60
C SER A 173 -0.04 -7.25 16.12
N GLN A 174 -0.68 -8.38 16.47
CA GLN A 174 -0.22 -9.70 16.08
C GLN A 174 -0.23 -9.91 14.56
N ARG A 175 -1.16 -9.29 13.83
CA ARG A 175 -1.19 -9.35 12.35
C ARG A 175 -0.06 -8.55 11.71
N TYR A 176 0.31 -7.40 12.28
CA TYR A 176 1.47 -6.62 11.80
C TYR A 176 2.76 -7.37 12.06
N ILE A 177 2.89 -7.95 13.26
CA ILE A 177 4.01 -8.82 13.63
C ILE A 177 4.09 -10.01 12.66
N GLU A 178 2.98 -10.72 12.42
CA GLU A 178 2.97 -11.84 11.48
C GLU A 178 3.42 -11.42 10.08
N LEU A 179 2.93 -10.29 9.55
CA LEU A 179 3.37 -9.83 8.24
C LEU A 179 4.86 -9.48 8.24
N PHE A 180 5.35 -8.74 9.24
CA PHE A 180 6.77 -8.42 9.38
C PHE A 180 7.60 -9.70 9.36
N GLU A 181 7.27 -10.68 10.19
CA GLU A 181 8.03 -11.91 10.30
C GLU A 181 7.98 -12.75 9.03
N LYS A 182 6.82 -12.80 8.34
CA LYS A 182 6.68 -13.48 7.07
C LYS A 182 7.49 -12.80 5.97
N VAL A 183 7.31 -11.50 5.77
CA VAL A 183 7.96 -10.75 4.67
C VAL A 183 9.47 -10.68 4.87
N THR A 184 9.93 -10.41 6.08
CA THR A 184 11.37 -10.27 6.35
C THR A 184 12.06 -11.62 6.59
N GLY A 185 11.35 -12.60 7.14
CA GLY A 185 11.95 -13.83 7.68
C GLY A 185 12.63 -13.66 9.04
N SER A 186 12.54 -12.47 9.65
CA SER A 186 13.11 -12.14 10.95
C SER A 186 12.06 -12.24 12.05
N ILE A 187 12.45 -12.56 13.27
CA ILE A 187 11.56 -12.50 14.43
C ILE A 187 11.35 -11.04 14.82
N PHE A 188 10.11 -10.65 15.11
CA PHE A 188 9.83 -9.32 15.61
C PHE A 188 10.25 -9.20 17.08
N ILE A 189 11.01 -8.16 17.39
CA ILE A 189 11.41 -7.84 18.76
C ILE A 189 10.74 -6.50 19.12
N PRO A 190 9.77 -6.49 20.04
CA PRO A 190 9.13 -5.26 20.47
C PRO A 190 10.15 -4.27 21.05
N ASP A 191 10.09 -3.02 20.58
CA ASP A 191 10.78 -1.92 21.25
C ASP A 191 9.97 -1.49 22.47
N ASN A 192 10.55 -1.63 23.66
CA ASN A 192 9.94 -1.25 24.93
C ASN A 192 10.39 0.15 25.38
N SER A 193 11.03 0.92 24.50
CA SER A 193 11.38 2.31 24.75
C SER A 193 10.12 3.13 25.02
N SER A 194 10.17 3.96 26.06
CA SER A 194 9.15 4.97 26.30
C SER A 194 9.17 6.02 25.19
N ALA A 195 8.05 6.74 25.01
CA ALA A 195 7.96 7.84 24.05
C ALA A 195 9.09 8.87 24.23
N ALA A 196 9.47 9.17 25.47
CA ALA A 196 10.57 10.08 25.78
C ALA A 196 11.94 9.55 25.29
N GLN A 197 12.19 8.24 25.42
CA GLN A 197 13.43 7.62 24.92
C GLN A 197 13.47 7.61 23.39
N VAL A 198 12.33 7.35 22.74
CA VAL A 198 12.23 7.41 21.27
C VAL A 198 12.48 8.84 20.79
N GLU A 199 11.85 9.84 21.42
CA GLU A 199 12.04 11.26 21.10
C GLU A 199 13.50 11.68 21.27
N GLU A 200 14.14 11.33 22.40
CA GLU A 200 15.55 11.63 22.66
C GLU A 200 16.46 11.01 21.59
N ALA A 201 16.22 9.75 21.21
CA ALA A 201 16.98 9.08 20.16
C ALA A 201 16.82 9.78 18.79
N VAL A 202 15.60 10.20 18.44
CA VAL A 202 15.33 10.93 17.20
C VAL A 202 16.03 12.29 17.20
N VAL A 203 15.88 13.08 18.26
CA VAL A 203 16.52 14.41 18.41
C VAL A 203 18.04 14.29 18.32
N HIS A 204 18.61 13.31 19.02
CA HIS A 204 20.05 13.07 18.99
C HIS A 204 20.55 12.75 17.57
N GLN A 205 19.83 11.92 16.80
CA GLN A 205 20.20 11.62 15.41
C GLN A 205 20.07 12.83 14.49
N LEU A 206 19.02 13.64 14.63
CA LEU A 206 18.85 14.86 13.85
C LEU A 206 20.01 15.83 14.10
N ILE A 207 20.38 16.05 15.36
CA ILE A 207 21.55 16.87 15.73
C ILE A 207 22.84 16.30 15.12
N ALA A 208 23.04 14.98 15.18
CA ALA A 208 24.21 14.33 14.59
C ALA A 208 24.28 14.49 13.05
N MET A 209 23.12 14.64 12.39
CA MET A 209 23.02 14.96 10.96
C MET A 209 23.13 16.47 10.66
N GLY A 210 23.35 17.31 11.69
CA GLY A 210 23.44 18.77 11.54
C GLY A 210 22.09 19.46 11.33
N ILE A 211 20.99 18.76 11.60
CA ILE A 211 19.63 19.30 11.56
C ILE A 211 19.34 19.87 12.94
N GLN A 212 18.93 21.13 13.04
CA GLN A 212 18.39 21.69 14.29
C GLN A 212 16.90 21.30 14.37
N PRO A 213 16.51 20.40 15.28
CA PRO A 213 15.13 19.99 15.46
C PRO A 213 14.28 21.07 16.14
#